data_AF-A0A7R7HK94-F1
#
_entry.id   AF-A0A7R7HK94-F1
#
_cell.length_a   1.000
_cell.length_b   1.000
_cell.length_c   1.000
_cell.angle_alpha   90.00
_cell.angle_beta   90.00
_cell.angle_gamma   90.00
#
_symmetry.space_group_name_H-M   'P 1'
#
loop_
_entity.id
_entity.type
_entity.pdbx_description
1 polymer ?
#
loop_
_entity_poly.entity_id
_entity_poly.type
_entity_poly.pdbx_seq_one_letter_code
_entity_poly.pdbx_strand_id
1 'polypeptide(L)'
;MAEIKTLHLVPREGMQVSEKPSVVRVRFGDGYEQRRPTGLNPQLKTFQAVFRVTDEATRCWLEEFLSWHGGYRAFLWRPPKHNRMVRVVCREWSVTDNVRYSDFSCTIEQVVN
;
A
#
# COMPACT_ATOMS: atom_id res chain seq x y z
N MET A 1 -14.09 15.90 -10.83
CA MET A 1 -13.14 15.15 -9.99
C MET A 1 -13.47 13.67 -10.17
N ALA A 2 -12.51 12.82 -10.53
CA ALA A 2 -12.75 11.38 -10.56
C ALA A 2 -13.02 10.90 -9.12
N GLU A 3 -14.07 10.12 -8.93
CA GLU A 3 -14.40 9.52 -7.64
C GLU A 3 -13.28 8.57 -7.21
N ILE A 4 -12.80 8.72 -5.96
CA ILE A 4 -11.77 7.81 -5.43
C ILE A 4 -12.45 6.53 -4.96
N LYS A 5 -12.07 5.40 -5.57
CA LYS A 5 -12.60 4.09 -5.20
C LYS A 5 -12.05 3.62 -3.84
N THR A 6 -12.79 2.74 -3.19
CA THR A 6 -12.41 2.14 -1.90
C THR A 6 -12.24 0.63 -2.04
N LEU A 7 -11.15 0.09 -1.51
CA LEU A 7 -10.92 -1.34 -1.37
C LEU A 7 -11.40 -1.81 0.01
N HIS A 8 -12.32 -2.77 0.03
CA HIS A 8 -12.92 -3.31 1.26
C HIS A 8 -12.33 -4.65 1.71
N LEU A 9 -11.41 -5.22 0.92
CA LEU A 9 -10.80 -6.51 1.24
C LEU A 9 -9.83 -6.42 2.42
N VAL A 10 -9.85 -7.49 3.22
CA VAL A 10 -8.96 -7.69 4.34
C VAL A 10 -7.84 -8.63 3.89
N PRO A 11 -6.57 -8.25 4.04
CA PRO A 11 -5.46 -9.12 3.69
C PRO A 11 -5.35 -10.28 4.68
N ARG A 12 -4.65 -11.33 4.25
CA ARG A 12 -4.27 -12.48 5.08
C ARG A 12 -3.45 -12.04 6.29
N GLU A 13 -3.44 -12.90 7.29
CA GLU A 13 -2.55 -12.75 8.44
C GLU A 13 -1.07 -12.68 8.03
N GLY A 14 -0.24 -12.07 8.88
CA GLY A 14 1.18 -11.90 8.58
C GLY A 14 1.51 -10.77 7.61
N MET A 15 0.56 -9.88 7.30
CA MET A 15 0.82 -8.67 6.50
C MET A 15 1.98 -7.86 7.10
N GLN A 16 3.05 -7.67 6.32
CA GLN A 16 4.18 -6.85 6.76
C GLN A 16 3.90 -5.38 6.48
N VAL A 17 4.25 -4.53 7.44
CA VAL A 17 4.18 -3.07 7.32
C VAL A 17 5.58 -2.53 7.53
N SER A 18 6.12 -1.83 6.52
CA SER A 18 7.41 -1.16 6.62
C SER A 18 7.21 0.35 6.57
N GLU A 19 7.99 1.05 7.38
CA GLU A 19 8.02 2.51 7.43
C GLU A 19 9.46 2.94 7.26
N LYS A 20 9.71 3.78 6.25
CA LYS A 20 11.05 4.34 6.03
C LYS A 20 10.97 5.87 6.13
N PRO A 21 11.04 6.42 7.36
CA PRO A 21 11.07 7.86 7.54
C PRO A 21 12.20 8.48 6.74
N SER A 22 11.87 9.36 5.80
CA SER A 22 12.88 10.04 4.99
C SER A 22 13.43 11.25 5.75
N VAL A 23 14.74 11.27 5.97
CA VAL A 23 15.44 12.31 6.74
C VAL A 23 16.67 12.77 5.97
N VAL A 24 16.79 14.08 5.76
CA VAL A 24 17.99 14.71 5.23
C VAL A 24 18.97 14.94 6.37
N ARG A 25 20.22 14.50 6.18
CA ARG A 25 21.31 14.61 7.16
C ARG A 25 22.44 15.45 6.58
N VAL A 26 22.90 16.46 7.31
CA VAL A 26 24.06 17.30 6.97
C VAL A 26 25.10 17.15 8.07
N ARG A 27 26.32 16.74 7.72
CA ARG A 27 27.43 16.53 8.67
C ARG A 27 28.44 17.68 8.55
N PHE A 28 28.89 18.20 9.69
CA PHE A 28 29.78 19.36 9.75
C PHE A 28 31.25 19.02 10.05
N GLY A 29 31.58 17.73 10.17
CA GLY A 29 32.97 17.23 10.23
C GLY A 29 33.57 17.08 11.64
N ASP A 30 32.96 17.71 12.64
CA ASP A 30 33.32 17.67 14.07
C ASP A 30 32.50 16.64 14.88
N GLY A 31 31.74 15.78 14.18
CA GLY A 31 30.77 14.89 14.78
C GLY A 31 29.37 15.51 14.93
N TYR A 32 29.19 16.80 14.62
CA TYR A 32 27.87 17.41 14.59
C TYR A 32 27.10 17.05 13.32
N GLU A 33 25.80 16.80 13.50
CA GLU A 33 24.89 16.47 12.42
C GLU A 33 23.55 17.18 12.60
N GLN A 34 23.13 17.92 11.58
CA GLN A 34 21.77 18.44 11.49
C GLN A 34 20.87 17.43 10.78
N ARG A 35 19.70 17.16 11.37
CA ARG A 35 18.69 16.26 10.83
C ARG A 35 17.40 17.02 10.59
N ARG A 36 16.80 16.86 9.41
CA ARG A 36 15.47 17.39 9.10
C ARG A 36 14.65 16.35 8.33
N PRO A 37 13.34 16.23 8.58
CA PRO A 37 12.50 15.36 7.77
C PRO A 37 12.49 15.79 6.30
N THR A 38 12.41 14.83 5.39
CA THR A 38 12.29 15.11 3.96
C THR A 38 10.83 15.42 3.63
N GLY A 39 10.53 16.70 3.43
CA GLY A 39 9.19 17.16 3.04
C GLY A 39 8.15 17.12 4.16
N LEU A 40 6.88 17.32 3.79
CA LEU A 40 5.76 17.46 4.73
C LEU A 40 5.26 16.12 5.28
N ASN A 41 5.42 15.03 4.53
CA ASN A 41 4.95 13.69 4.91
C ASN A 41 6.10 12.68 4.84
N PRO A 42 7.06 12.78 5.77
CA PRO A 42 8.29 11.98 5.73
C PRO A 42 8.07 10.51 6.12
N GLN A 43 6.94 10.17 6.75
CA GLN A 43 6.64 8.86 7.34
C GLN A 43 5.52 8.15 6.57
N LEU A 44 5.79 7.80 5.32
CA LEU A 44 4.88 6.98 4.52
C LEU A 44 5.11 5.49 4.81
N LYS A 45 4.01 4.75 4.85
CA LYS A 45 4.01 3.30 5.09
C LYS A 45 3.92 2.54 3.78
N THR A 46 4.60 1.41 3.71
CA THR A 46 4.43 0.39 2.67
C THR A 46 3.87 -0.87 3.30
N PHE A 47 2.87 -1.47 2.68
CA PHE A 47 2.18 -2.66 3.14
C PHE A 47 2.42 -3.78 2.12
N GLN A 48 2.91 -4.92 2.58
CA GLN A 48 2.95 -6.15 1.80
C GLN A 48 1.70 -6.97 2.15
N ALA A 49 0.65 -6.77 1.36
CA ALA A 49 -0.68 -7.29 1.61
C ALA A 49 -0.98 -8.45 0.66
N VAL A 50 -1.42 -9.58 1.21
CA VAL A 50 -1.89 -10.71 0.40
C VAL A 50 -3.41 -10.81 0.54
N PHE A 51 -4.17 -10.61 -0.52
CA PHE A 51 -5.63 -10.80 -0.49
C PHE A 51 -5.98 -12.18 -1.03
N ARG A 52 -6.59 -13.00 -0.18
CA ARG A 52 -7.12 -14.31 -0.60
C ARG A 52 -8.55 -14.15 -1.07
N VAL A 53 -8.83 -14.59 -2.28
CA VAL A 53 -10.18 -14.60 -2.85
C VAL A 53 -10.55 -16.04 -3.22
N THR A 54 -11.77 -16.46 -2.89
CA THR A 54 -12.25 -17.83 -3.12
C THR A 54 -13.32 -17.89 -4.20
N ASP A 55 -13.97 -16.76 -4.49
CA ASP A 55 -15.04 -16.65 -5.46
C ASP A 55 -14.58 -15.92 -6.73
N GLU A 56 -15.05 -16.41 -7.87
CA GLU A 56 -14.64 -15.90 -9.19
C GLU A 56 -15.07 -14.44 -9.41
N ALA A 57 -16.22 -14.05 -8.84
CA ALA A 57 -16.73 -12.69 -8.96
C ALA A 57 -15.79 -11.67 -8.27
N THR A 58 -15.34 -11.95 -7.05
CA THR A 58 -14.39 -11.09 -6.33
C THR A 58 -13.01 -11.15 -6.96
N ARG A 59 -12.57 -12.31 -7.48
CA ARG A 59 -11.33 -12.42 -8.24
C ARG A 59 -11.34 -11.47 -9.45
N CYS A 60 -12.36 -11.58 -10.31
CA CYS A 60 -12.51 -10.74 -11.49
C CYS A 60 -12.62 -9.26 -11.11
N TRP A 61 -13.43 -8.93 -10.10
CA TRP A 61 -13.57 -7.57 -9.61
C TRP A 61 -12.25 -6.99 -9.11
N LEU A 62 -11.45 -7.75 -8.35
CA LEU A 62 -10.17 -7.28 -7.83
C LEU A 62 -9.15 -7.07 -8.94
N GLU A 63 -9.11 -7.96 -9.92
CA GLU A 63 -8.26 -7.83 -11.10
C GLU A 63 -8.61 -6.58 -11.92
N GLU A 64 -9.90 -6.35 -12.20
CA GLU A 64 -10.38 -5.13 -12.85
C GLU A 64 -10.11 -3.88 -12.01
N PHE A 65 -10.27 -3.97 -10.68
CA PHE A 65 -9.97 -2.87 -9.76
C PHE A 65 -8.51 -2.47 -9.86
N LEU A 66 -7.57 -3.41 -9.70
CA LEU A 66 -6.14 -3.15 -9.78
C LEU A 66 -5.74 -2.64 -11.17
N SER A 67 -6.27 -3.25 -12.24
CA SER A 67 -6.04 -2.81 -13.63
C SER A 67 -6.53 -1.39 -13.89
N TRP A 68 -7.74 -1.05 -13.41
CA TRP A 68 -8.29 0.32 -13.52
C TRP A 68 -7.43 1.34 -12.78
N HIS A 69 -6.78 0.95 -11.68
CA HIS A 69 -5.88 1.81 -10.92
C HIS A 69 -4.48 1.93 -11.55
N GLY A 70 -4.03 0.89 -12.24
CA GLY A 70 -2.85 0.91 -13.11
C GLY A 70 -1.53 1.25 -12.42
N GLY A 71 -1.42 1.08 -11.11
CA GLY A 71 -0.19 1.38 -10.36
C GLY A 71 0.11 2.85 -10.07
N TYR A 72 -0.80 3.76 -10.45
CA TYR A 72 -0.61 5.21 -10.24
C TYR A 72 -1.83 5.91 -9.65
N ARG A 73 -3.04 5.40 -9.88
CA ARG A 73 -4.26 6.00 -9.31
C ARG A 73 -4.42 5.56 -7.87
N ALA A 74 -4.61 6.51 -6.98
CA ALA A 74 -4.86 6.22 -5.58
C ALA A 74 -6.27 5.67 -5.34
N PHE A 75 -6.41 4.81 -4.34
CA PHE A 75 -7.67 4.38 -3.75
C PHE A 75 -7.63 4.51 -2.23
N LEU A 76 -8.81 4.46 -1.62
CA LEU A 76 -8.94 4.39 -0.16
C LEU A 76 -8.88 2.94 0.29
N TRP A 77 -8.13 2.68 1.33
CA TRP A 77 -8.06 1.36 1.96
C TRP A 77 -7.92 1.51 3.47
N ARG A 78 -8.44 0.54 4.22
CA ARG A 78 -8.33 0.49 5.68
C ARG A 78 -7.47 -0.70 6.09
N PRO A 79 -6.16 -0.51 6.32
CA PRO A 79 -5.28 -1.58 6.73
C PRO A 79 -5.75 -2.18 8.06
N PRO A 80 -5.62 -3.50 8.24
CA PRO A 80 -5.84 -4.12 9.54
C PRO A 80 -5.02 -3.44 10.63
N LYS A 81 -5.57 -3.38 11.85
CA LYS A 81 -4.98 -2.71 13.03
C LYS A 81 -4.77 -1.20 12.90
N HIS A 82 -4.99 -0.61 11.72
CA HIS A 82 -5.02 0.83 11.53
C HIS A 82 -6.48 1.28 11.50
N ASN A 83 -6.92 1.96 12.56
CA ASN A 83 -8.31 2.41 12.68
C ASN A 83 -8.64 3.65 11.82
N ARG A 84 -7.95 3.81 10.69
CA ARG A 84 -8.08 4.96 9.80
C ARG A 84 -8.11 4.52 8.34
N MET A 85 -8.93 5.18 7.55
CA MET A 85 -8.89 5.07 6.10
C MET A 85 -7.67 5.85 5.59
N VAL A 86 -6.84 5.20 4.77
CA VAL A 86 -5.66 5.80 4.17
C VAL A 86 -5.78 5.79 2.66
N ARG A 87 -5.19 6.81 2.04
CA ARG A 87 -5.03 6.89 0.59
C ARG A 87 -3.77 6.11 0.21
N VAL A 88 -3.90 5.19 -0.72
CA VAL A 88 -2.82 4.26 -1.10
C VAL A 88 -2.79 4.03 -2.60
N VAL A 89 -1.66 3.54 -3.10
CA VAL A 89 -1.47 3.06 -4.47
C VAL A 89 -0.88 1.66 -4.40
N CYS A 90 -1.37 0.72 -5.21
CA CYS A 90 -0.76 -0.59 -5.36
C CYS A 90 0.22 -0.55 -6.53
N ARG A 91 1.53 -0.54 -6.27
CA ARG A 91 2.57 -0.39 -7.30
C ARG A 91 2.79 -1.64 -8.12
N GLU A 92 2.69 -2.77 -7.45
CA GLU A 92 2.97 -4.07 -8.00
C GLU A 92 2.01 -5.06 -7.36
N TRP A 93 1.50 -5.98 -8.18
CA TRP A 93 0.74 -7.12 -7.71
C TRP A 93 1.09 -8.37 -8.52
N SER A 94 1.03 -9.52 -7.86
CA SER A 94 1.14 -10.83 -8.48
C SER A 94 0.01 -11.73 -7.99
N VAL A 95 -0.42 -12.67 -8.84
CA VAL A 95 -1.52 -13.58 -8.55
C VAL A 95 -0.99 -15.00 -8.52
N THR A 96 -1.24 -15.68 -7.41
CA THR A 96 -0.99 -17.12 -7.27
C THR A 96 -2.33 -17.84 -7.27
N ASP A 97 -2.67 -18.46 -8.41
CA ASP A 97 -3.90 -19.22 -8.57
C ASP A 97 -3.73 -20.64 -8.01
N ASN A 98 -4.48 -20.94 -6.95
CA ASN A 98 -4.59 -22.27 -6.38
C ASN A 98 -5.94 -22.87 -6.76
N VAL A 99 -6.07 -24.20 -6.63
CA VAL A 99 -7.27 -24.95 -7.02
C VAL A 99 -8.57 -24.43 -6.37
N ARG A 100 -8.50 -23.83 -5.18
CA ARG A 100 -9.68 -23.36 -4.43
C ARG A 100 -9.73 -21.85 -4.19
N TYR A 101 -8.64 -21.14 -4.45
CA TYR A 101 -8.53 -19.72 -4.13
C TYR A 101 -7.35 -19.10 -4.88
N SER A 102 -7.40 -17.80 -5.07
CA SER A 102 -6.31 -17.02 -5.63
C SER A 102 -5.75 -16.09 -4.56
N ASP A 103 -4.43 -16.06 -4.43
CA ASP A 103 -3.75 -15.12 -3.54
C ASP A 103 -3.15 -13.96 -4.37
N PHE A 104 -3.65 -12.75 -4.12
CA PHE A 104 -3.15 -11.52 -4.72
C PHE A 104 -2.12 -10.88 -3.80
N SER A 105 -0.84 -11.00 -4.14
CA SER A 105 0.26 -10.40 -3.39
C SER A 105 0.48 -8.99 -3.91
N CYS A 106 0.22 -7.98 -3.09
CA CYS A 106 0.19 -6.57 -3.45
C CYS A 106 1.21 -5.77 -2.63
N THR A 107 2.04 -4.98 -3.30
CA THR A 107 2.85 -3.93 -2.66
C THR A 107 2.06 -2.62 -2.69
N ILE A 108 1.54 -2.23 -1.52
CA ILE A 108 0.69 -1.05 -1.36
C ILE A 108 1.47 0.05 -0.65
N GLU A 109 1.55 1.22 -1.27
CA GLU A 109 2.24 2.39 -0.72
C GLU A 109 1.23 3.46 -0.28
N GLN A 110 1.41 4.01 0.91
CA GLN A 110 0.63 5.15 1.36
C GLN A 110 1.04 6.41 0.60
N VAL A 111 0.06 7.17 0.12
CA VAL A 111 0.24 8.45 -0.56
C VAL A 111 -0.66 9.53 0.05
N VAL A 112 -0.36 10.80 -0.21
CA VAL A 112 -1.06 11.94 0.41
C VAL A 112 -1.94 12.71 -0.58
N ASN A 113 -1.68 12.57 -1.89
CA ASN A 113 -2.45 13.17 -2.98
C ASN A 113 -2.57 12.20 -4.14
#